data_AF-A0A820RT23-F1
#
_entry.id   AF-A0A820RT23-F1
#
_cell.length_a   1.000
_cell.length_b   1.000
_cell.length_c   1.000
_cell.angle_alpha   90.00
_cell.angle_beta   90.00
_cell.angle_gamma   90.00
#
_symmetry.space_group_name_H-M   'P 1'
#
loop_
_entity.id
_entity.type
_entity.pdbx_description
1 polymer ?
#
loop_
_entity_poly.entity_id
_entity_poly.type
_entity_poly.pdbx_seq_one_letter_code
_entity_poly.pdbx_strand_id
1 'polypeptide(L)'
;MNPPDDSVLCPITLELFRDPVLAQDGHTYERKAIVEWIKKNGTSPITGEQISLEHLYPNYAIKKAVDHFETSSKKKNYQYTLNIDVKKKSGRPLFQTFGKAIYHAQWLPTRDNRPEIILLKIDGARTKKEASFYVDLSRHPHIVRTYGLVHEHHDDSDNHEINAIMLLQEYAHMGSLYDLLQERTKLPDEKILIEIFLQIIDAMSFLAFNNVVHGDLACRNVLVFRFDETNPRNIIVKVTDFGLSRHSKLYSLTPGAAKTTLNIVPIRYAAPEILAVNATPDDYTEKSDVYSMGVLMWEAYSRGMIPWAKIESDNEVIRCVTNGELLSKPSKCSDVYWSIMCKTWSTLPRDRPSFAELKHLLMEQHYNSSSPPSTN
;
A
#
# COMPACT_ATOMS: atom_id res chain seq x y z
N MET A 1 -8.59 -4.84 13.35
CA MET A 1 -8.82 -6.24 13.74
C MET A 1 -9.38 -6.90 12.51
N ASN A 2 -8.74 -7.93 11.97
CA ASN A 2 -9.44 -8.76 11.00
C ASN A 2 -10.65 -9.35 11.74
N PRO A 3 -11.84 -9.36 11.11
CA PRO A 3 -12.95 -10.09 11.70
C PRO A 3 -12.50 -11.54 11.95
N PRO A 4 -12.89 -12.13 13.09
CA PRO A 4 -12.66 -13.55 13.32
C PRO A 4 -13.18 -14.33 12.11
N ASP A 5 -12.39 -15.32 11.66
CA ASP A 5 -12.83 -16.26 10.63
C ASP A 5 -14.14 -16.91 11.10
N ASP A 6 -15.11 -17.03 10.19
CA ASP A 6 -16.42 -17.63 10.48
C ASP A 6 -16.26 -19.05 11.04
N SER A 7 -15.13 -19.72 10.76
CA SER A 7 -14.77 -21.04 11.30
C SER A 7 -14.59 -21.10 12.83
N VAL A 8 -14.40 -19.96 13.52
CA VAL A 8 -14.23 -19.87 14.98
C VAL A 8 -15.38 -19.16 15.69
N LEU A 9 -16.44 -18.81 14.96
CA LEU A 9 -17.61 -18.11 15.48
C LEU A 9 -18.81 -19.05 15.65
N CYS A 10 -19.56 -18.82 16.71
CA CYS A 10 -20.82 -19.51 16.94
C CYS A 10 -21.92 -18.96 16.01
N PRO A 11 -22.63 -19.81 15.24
CA PRO A 11 -23.70 -19.37 14.34
C PRO A 11 -24.91 -18.73 15.04
N ILE A 12 -25.10 -18.99 16.35
CA ILE A 12 -26.23 -18.45 17.14
C ILE A 12 -25.84 -17.11 17.78
N THR A 13 -24.69 -17.06 18.45
CA THR A 13 -24.28 -15.86 19.21
C THR A 13 -23.48 -14.87 18.38
N LEU A 14 -22.92 -15.32 17.26
CA LEU A 14 -21.97 -14.59 16.42
C LEU A 14 -20.69 -14.16 17.17
N GLU A 15 -20.40 -14.83 18.28
CA GLU A 15 -19.23 -14.61 19.12
C GLU A 15 -18.26 -15.80 19.03
N LEU A 16 -17.00 -15.59 19.43
CA LEU A 16 -16.00 -16.66 19.54
C LEU A 16 -16.47 -17.76 20.50
N PHE A 17 -16.27 -19.02 20.11
CA PHE A 17 -16.61 -20.16 20.97
C PHE A 17 -15.84 -20.15 22.30
N ARG A 18 -16.57 -20.21 23.41
CA ARG A 18 -16.03 -20.40 24.76
C ARG A 18 -16.13 -21.87 25.18
N ASP A 19 -17.25 -22.51 24.90
CA ASP A 19 -17.49 -23.94 25.17
C ASP A 19 -18.20 -24.56 23.94
N PRO A 20 -17.46 -24.80 22.84
CA PRO A 20 -18.02 -25.32 21.61
C PRO A 20 -18.47 -26.77 21.78
N VAL A 21 -19.68 -27.07 21.29
CA VAL A 21 -20.24 -28.42 21.22
C VAL A 21 -20.64 -28.77 19.79
N LEU A 22 -20.33 -29.99 19.37
CA LEU A 22 -20.79 -30.60 18.13
C LEU A 22 -22.16 -31.24 18.38
N ALA A 23 -23.14 -30.88 17.54
CA ALA A 23 -24.45 -31.49 17.51
C ALA A 23 -24.53 -32.59 16.43
N GLN A 24 -25.62 -33.37 16.44
CA GLN A 24 -25.82 -34.52 15.54
C GLN A 24 -25.92 -34.15 14.05
N ASP A 25 -26.28 -32.91 13.77
CA ASP A 25 -26.35 -32.32 12.43
C ASP A 25 -24.97 -31.95 11.85
N GLY A 26 -23.88 -32.26 12.58
CA GLY A 26 -22.51 -31.99 12.18
C GLY A 26 -22.05 -30.55 12.40
N HIS A 27 -22.88 -29.67 12.98
CA HIS A 27 -22.54 -28.27 13.21
C HIS A 27 -22.07 -28.03 14.66
N THR A 28 -21.22 -27.01 14.83
CA THR A 28 -20.69 -26.63 16.13
C THR A 28 -21.37 -25.37 16.64
N TYR A 29 -21.77 -25.38 17.92
CA TYR A 29 -22.47 -24.30 18.58
C TYR A 29 -21.85 -23.98 19.94
N GLU A 30 -22.09 -22.78 20.46
CA GLU A 30 -21.79 -22.45 21.84
C GLU A 30 -22.76 -23.18 22.77
N ARG A 31 -22.25 -23.97 23.73
CA ARG A 31 -23.06 -24.88 24.55
C ARG A 31 -24.28 -24.19 25.16
N LYS A 32 -24.08 -23.02 25.76
CA LYS A 32 -25.17 -22.31 26.44
C LYS A 32 -26.28 -21.93 25.45
N ALA A 33 -25.90 -21.41 24.29
CA ALA A 33 -26.83 -20.93 23.27
C ALA A 33 -27.64 -22.07 22.64
N ILE A 34 -26.98 -23.19 22.30
CA ILE A 34 -27.67 -24.34 21.69
C ILE A 34 -28.56 -25.07 22.70
N VAL A 35 -28.18 -25.16 23.97
CA VAL A 35 -29.02 -25.76 25.02
C VAL A 35 -30.31 -24.96 25.20
N GLU A 36 -30.23 -23.62 25.22
CA GLU A 36 -31.40 -22.74 25.30
C GLU A 36 -32.28 -22.87 24.04
N TRP A 37 -31.66 -22.95 22.86
CA TRP A 37 -32.38 -23.15 21.61
C TRP A 37 -33.12 -24.49 21.55
N ILE A 38 -32.47 -25.60 21.93
CA ILE A 38 -33.09 -26.94 21.92
C ILE A 38 -34.26 -27.00 22.91
N LYS A 39 -34.10 -26.43 24.11
CA LYS A 39 -35.19 -26.37 25.09
C LYS A 39 -36.42 -25.62 24.58
N LYS A 40 -36.20 -24.62 23.72
CA LYS A 40 -37.28 -23.79 23.16
C LYS A 40 -37.89 -24.38 21.88
N ASN A 41 -37.06 -24.91 20.98
CA ASN A 41 -37.46 -25.24 19.61
C ASN A 41 -37.32 -26.73 19.26
N GLY A 42 -36.47 -27.48 19.96
CA GLY A 42 -36.22 -28.91 19.70
C GLY A 42 -35.48 -29.23 18.39
N THR A 43 -34.98 -28.22 17.67
CA THR A 43 -34.40 -28.37 16.33
C THR A 43 -33.06 -27.65 16.16
N SER A 44 -32.32 -27.99 15.10
CA SER A 44 -31.10 -27.31 14.70
C SER A 44 -31.41 -25.89 14.21
N PRO A 45 -30.67 -24.87 14.67
CA PRO A 45 -30.78 -23.51 14.14
C PRO A 45 -30.36 -23.38 12.67
N ILE A 46 -29.58 -24.33 12.14
CA ILE A 46 -29.02 -24.23 10.78
C ILE A 46 -29.78 -25.15 9.82
N THR A 47 -29.95 -26.41 10.18
CA THR A 47 -30.55 -27.42 9.27
C THR A 47 -32.05 -27.60 9.51
N GLY A 48 -32.57 -27.16 10.66
CA GLY A 48 -33.96 -27.38 11.06
C GLY A 48 -34.27 -28.82 11.52
N GLU A 49 -33.29 -29.73 11.53
CA GLU A 49 -33.47 -31.12 11.94
C GLU A 49 -33.68 -31.27 13.45
N GLN A 50 -34.34 -32.34 13.90
CA GLN A 50 -34.49 -32.61 15.34
C GLN A 50 -33.12 -32.94 15.97
N ILE A 51 -32.81 -32.27 17.07
CA ILE A 51 -31.56 -32.50 17.82
C ILE A 51 -31.86 -32.58 19.33
N SER A 52 -31.11 -33.41 20.05
CA SER A 52 -31.31 -33.66 21.48
C SER A 52 -30.14 -33.15 22.32
N LEU A 53 -30.44 -32.74 23.57
CA LEU A 53 -29.45 -32.33 24.57
C LEU A 53 -28.46 -33.45 24.92
N GLU A 54 -28.88 -34.71 24.79
CA GLU A 54 -28.06 -35.90 25.11
C GLU A 54 -26.92 -36.13 24.12
N HIS A 55 -27.01 -35.52 22.94
CA HIS A 55 -26.07 -35.72 21.84
C HIS A 55 -25.28 -34.45 21.51
N LEU A 56 -24.94 -33.67 22.54
CA LEU A 56 -24.03 -32.53 22.47
C LEU A 56 -22.65 -32.92 23.00
N TYR A 57 -21.70 -33.10 22.08
CA TYR A 57 -20.34 -33.52 22.43
C TYR A 57 -19.39 -32.34 22.43
N PRO A 58 -18.49 -32.18 23.42
CA PRO A 58 -17.47 -31.13 23.37
C PRO A 58 -16.64 -31.19 22.08
N ASN A 59 -16.52 -30.06 21.37
CA ASN A 59 -15.69 -29.96 20.18
C ASN A 59 -14.32 -29.39 20.55
N TYR A 60 -13.42 -30.27 21.00
CA TYR A 60 -12.06 -29.88 21.41
C TYR A 60 -11.20 -29.34 20.25
N ALA A 61 -11.52 -29.70 18.99
CA ALA A 61 -10.80 -29.19 17.83
C ALA A 61 -11.07 -27.70 17.63
N ILE A 62 -12.35 -27.30 17.67
CA ILE A 62 -12.75 -25.88 17.61
C ILE A 62 -12.29 -25.15 18.86
N LYS A 63 -12.35 -25.78 20.04
CA LYS A 63 -11.79 -25.18 21.27
C LYS A 63 -10.30 -24.87 21.13
N LYS A 64 -9.51 -25.81 20.62
CA LYS A 64 -8.08 -25.59 20.31
C LYS A 64 -7.87 -24.54 19.21
N ALA A 65 -8.74 -24.48 18.21
CA ALA A 65 -8.67 -23.46 17.16
C ALA A 65 -8.96 -22.06 17.72
N VAL A 66 -9.95 -21.91 18.61
CA VAL A 66 -10.20 -20.66 19.31
C VAL A 66 -9.07 -20.34 20.28
N ASP A 67 -8.54 -21.31 21.02
CA ASP A 67 -7.39 -21.09 21.90
C ASP A 67 -6.14 -20.70 21.08
N HIS A 68 -5.95 -21.24 19.87
CA HIS A 68 -4.90 -20.84 18.93
C HIS A 68 -5.15 -19.44 18.34
N PHE A 69 -6.38 -19.12 17.98
CA PHE A 69 -6.79 -17.79 17.52
C PHE A 69 -6.63 -16.76 18.63
N GLU A 70 -7.01 -17.10 19.86
CA GLU A 70 -6.86 -16.30 21.07
C GLU A 70 -5.41 -16.22 21.51
N THR A 71 -4.57 -17.27 21.40
CA THR A 71 -3.13 -17.14 21.68
C THR A 71 -2.42 -16.37 20.58
N SER A 72 -2.83 -16.52 19.33
CA SER A 72 -2.37 -15.69 18.21
C SER A 72 -2.87 -14.24 18.33
N SER A 73 -3.98 -14.00 19.06
CA SER A 73 -4.53 -12.67 19.32
C SER A 73 -4.14 -12.08 20.68
N LYS A 74 -3.78 -12.90 21.68
CA LYS A 74 -3.26 -12.53 23.02
C LYS A 74 -1.73 -12.41 23.00
N LYS A 75 -1.03 -13.07 22.06
CA LYS A 75 0.32 -12.66 21.62
C LYS A 75 0.33 -11.31 20.90
N LYS A 76 -0.83 -10.67 20.67
CA LYS A 76 -0.92 -9.30 20.13
C LYS A 76 -0.99 -8.22 21.22
N ASN A 77 -0.52 -8.52 22.43
CA ASN A 77 -0.08 -7.47 23.35
C ASN A 77 1.42 -7.16 23.11
N TYR A 78 1.65 -6.37 22.07
CA TYR A 78 2.68 -5.31 21.96
C TYR A 78 4.17 -5.70 21.87
N GLN A 79 4.61 -6.10 20.67
CA GLN A 79 5.81 -5.60 19.96
C GLN A 79 5.99 -6.43 18.68
N TYR A 80 5.71 -5.86 17.50
CA TYR A 80 6.31 -6.36 16.26
C TYR A 80 7.60 -5.56 16.01
N THR A 81 8.49 -5.67 16.97
CA THR A 81 9.92 -5.64 16.72
C THR A 81 10.23 -7.04 16.21
N LEU A 82 10.92 -7.19 15.09
CA LEU A 82 11.80 -8.35 14.95
C LEU A 82 12.53 -8.47 16.30
N ASN A 83 12.61 -9.65 16.93
CA ASN A 83 13.39 -9.89 18.16
C ASN A 83 14.90 -9.75 17.87
N ILE A 84 15.26 -8.59 17.35
CA ILE A 84 16.50 -8.21 16.69
C ILE A 84 16.59 -6.72 16.97
N ASP A 85 17.49 -6.34 17.87
CA ASP A 85 17.68 -4.93 18.16
C ASP A 85 18.10 -4.19 16.89
N VAL A 86 17.60 -2.98 16.70
CA VAL A 86 18.05 -2.11 15.61
C VAL A 86 18.66 -0.87 16.22
N LYS A 87 19.80 -0.45 15.67
CA LYS A 87 20.47 0.78 16.10
C LYS A 87 20.37 1.81 14.99
N LYS A 88 19.79 2.97 15.31
CA LYS A 88 19.89 4.18 14.48
C LYS A 88 21.37 4.55 14.36
N LYS A 89 21.90 4.69 13.14
CA LYS A 89 23.28 5.16 12.94
C LYS A 89 23.36 6.62 13.37
N SER A 90 24.40 6.98 14.12
CA SER A 90 24.65 8.36 14.54
C SER A 90 24.89 9.24 13.30
N GLY A 91 24.23 10.40 13.25
CA GLY A 91 24.37 11.34 12.14
C GLY A 91 23.07 12.10 11.85
N ARG A 92 23.16 13.04 10.90
CA ARG A 92 21.99 13.74 10.37
C ARG A 92 21.07 12.77 9.61
N PRO A 93 19.76 13.07 9.50
CA PRO A 93 18.86 12.31 8.63
C PRO A 93 19.44 12.22 7.21
N LEU A 94 19.20 11.09 6.55
CA LEU A 94 19.41 10.91 5.11
C LEU A 94 18.56 11.90 4.30
N PHE A 95 17.33 12.09 4.79
CA PHE A 95 16.34 12.95 4.17
C PHE A 95 15.47 13.55 5.27
N GLN A 96 15.11 14.82 5.14
CA GLN A 96 14.22 15.49 6.07
C GLN A 96 13.36 16.51 5.35
N THR A 97 12.07 16.44 5.59
CA THR A 97 11.06 17.44 5.19
C THR A 97 10.20 17.76 6.42
N PHE A 98 9.29 18.72 6.28
CA PHE A 98 8.41 19.10 7.37
C PHE A 98 7.35 18.00 7.61
N GLY A 99 7.60 17.08 8.53
CA GLY A 99 6.71 15.96 8.83
C GLY A 99 7.29 14.57 8.52
N LYS A 100 8.48 14.48 7.93
CA LYS A 100 9.12 13.20 7.58
C LYS A 100 10.64 13.30 7.71
N ALA A 101 11.24 12.30 8.37
CA ALA A 101 12.69 12.16 8.45
C ALA A 101 13.11 10.70 8.25
N ILE A 102 14.18 10.47 7.49
CA ILE A 102 14.72 9.14 7.22
C ILE A 102 16.12 9.05 7.82
N TYR A 103 16.40 7.97 8.55
CA TYR A 103 17.71 7.70 9.16
C TYR A 103 18.26 6.36 8.71
N HIS A 104 19.56 6.26 8.52
CA HIS A 104 20.19 4.94 8.43
C HIS A 104 20.03 4.17 9.74
N ALA A 105 19.84 2.85 9.62
CA ALA A 105 19.86 1.94 10.75
C ALA A 105 20.71 0.70 10.45
N GLN A 106 20.97 -0.08 11.49
CA GLN A 106 21.68 -1.35 11.40
C GLN A 106 21.01 -2.42 12.28
N TRP A 107 21.03 -3.65 11.79
CA TRP A 107 20.61 -4.82 12.57
C TRP A 107 21.61 -5.13 13.70
N LEU A 108 21.12 -5.62 14.84
CA LEU A 108 21.92 -6.14 15.94
C LEU A 108 21.51 -7.59 16.27
N PRO A 109 22.48 -8.50 16.52
CA PRO A 109 23.90 -8.31 16.25
C PRO A 109 24.14 -8.08 14.75
N THR A 110 25.20 -7.36 14.39
CA THR A 110 25.54 -6.96 13.00
C THR A 110 26.00 -8.12 12.11
N ARG A 111 25.81 -9.37 12.56
CA ARG A 111 26.12 -10.57 11.78
C ARG A 111 24.91 -10.93 10.95
N ASP A 112 24.92 -10.64 9.63
CA ASP A 112 24.35 -11.48 8.57
C ASP A 112 24.32 -10.80 7.19
N ASN A 113 24.04 -11.59 6.14
CA ASN A 113 23.63 -11.17 4.78
C ASN A 113 22.23 -10.52 4.73
N ARG A 114 21.81 -9.83 5.79
CA ARG A 114 20.50 -9.16 5.86
C ARG A 114 20.52 -7.88 5.02
N PRO A 115 19.38 -7.48 4.43
CA PRO A 115 19.29 -6.25 3.64
C PRO A 115 19.56 -5.03 4.52
N GLU A 116 20.12 -3.99 3.91
CA GLU A 116 20.27 -2.68 4.56
C GLU A 116 18.89 -2.10 4.92
N ILE A 117 18.87 -1.26 5.96
CA ILE A 117 17.64 -0.75 6.57
C ILE A 117 17.71 0.75 6.88
N ILE A 118 16.53 1.36 6.89
CA ILE A 118 16.31 2.72 7.36
C ILE A 118 15.20 2.78 8.41
N LEU A 119 15.21 3.86 9.18
CA LEU A 119 14.12 4.26 10.07
C LEU A 119 13.45 5.48 9.46
N LEU A 120 12.18 5.34 9.11
CA LEU A 120 11.32 6.41 8.62
C LEU A 120 10.48 6.94 9.78
N LYS A 121 10.79 8.15 10.24
CA LYS A 121 9.99 8.92 11.19
C LYS A 121 8.96 9.74 10.42
N ILE A 122 7.69 9.63 10.81
CA ILE A 122 6.58 10.38 10.23
C ILE A 122 5.92 11.15 11.37
N ASP A 123 5.97 12.47 11.32
CA ASP A 123 5.35 13.31 12.36
C ASP A 123 3.83 13.19 12.23
N GLY A 124 3.16 12.95 13.36
CA GLY A 124 1.71 12.80 13.36
C GLY A 124 1.19 11.41 13.01
N ALA A 125 2.06 10.42 12.71
CA ALA A 125 1.71 9.00 12.75
C ALA A 125 1.45 8.60 14.21
N ARG A 126 0.30 9.01 14.74
CA ARG A 126 0.00 9.01 16.19
C ARG A 126 -0.40 7.63 16.70
N THR A 127 -0.73 6.68 15.82
CA THR A 127 -1.29 5.39 16.26
C THR A 127 -0.52 4.18 15.73
N LYS A 128 -0.25 3.22 16.61
CA LYS A 128 0.27 1.88 16.26
C LYS A 128 -0.58 1.18 15.19
N LYS A 129 -1.88 1.51 15.13
CA LYS A 129 -2.84 0.95 14.16
C LYS A 129 -2.53 1.36 12.73
N GLU A 130 -2.31 2.65 12.49
CA GLU A 130 -1.90 3.19 11.19
C GLU A 130 -0.55 2.61 10.76
N ALA A 131 0.40 2.53 11.68
CA ALA A 131 1.72 2.01 11.38
C ALA A 131 1.73 0.50 11.06
N SER A 132 0.83 -0.29 11.67
CA SER A 132 0.66 -1.72 11.35
C SER A 132 0.15 -1.98 9.93
N PHE A 133 -0.59 -1.03 9.37
CA PHE A 133 -1.10 -1.10 7.99
C PHE A 133 0.03 -1.16 6.96
N TYR A 134 1.08 -0.36 7.16
CA TYR A 134 2.29 -0.37 6.33
C TYR A 134 3.00 -1.72 6.37
N VAL A 135 3.03 -2.38 7.52
CA VAL A 135 3.65 -3.70 7.68
C VAL A 135 2.90 -4.75 6.86
N ASP A 136 1.56 -4.76 6.94
CA ASP A 136 0.72 -5.77 6.28
C ASP A 136 0.76 -5.65 4.75
N LEU A 137 0.64 -4.43 4.21
CA LEU A 137 0.64 -4.21 2.75
C LEU A 137 2.02 -4.37 2.10
N SER A 138 3.09 -4.12 2.85
CA SER A 138 4.45 -4.19 2.32
C SER A 138 4.96 -5.61 2.01
N ARG A 139 4.09 -6.63 2.07
CA ARG A 139 4.41 -8.01 1.64
C ARG A 139 4.41 -8.16 0.11
N HIS A 140 3.84 -7.21 -0.61
CA HIS A 140 3.90 -7.18 -2.08
C HIS A 140 5.34 -6.98 -2.57
N PRO A 141 5.82 -7.71 -3.59
CA PRO A 141 7.23 -7.63 -4.05
C PRO A 141 7.64 -6.24 -4.55
N HIS A 142 6.67 -5.47 -5.06
CA HIS A 142 6.87 -4.12 -5.62
C HIS A 142 6.40 -2.98 -4.69
N ILE A 143 6.24 -3.24 -3.39
CA ILE A 143 6.01 -2.22 -2.35
C ILE A 143 7.17 -2.27 -1.37
N VAL A 144 7.67 -1.10 -0.94
CA VAL A 144 8.79 -1.02 0.00
C VAL A 144 8.45 -1.76 1.30
N ARG A 145 9.25 -2.78 1.61
CA ARG A 145 9.09 -3.67 2.75
C ARG A 145 9.24 -2.89 4.05
N THR A 146 8.17 -2.86 4.83
CA THR A 146 8.15 -2.31 6.19
C THR A 146 8.20 -3.45 7.20
N TYR A 147 9.40 -3.72 7.72
CA TYR A 147 9.68 -4.83 8.61
C TYR A 147 8.94 -4.75 9.95
N GLY A 148 8.73 -3.54 10.47
CA GLY A 148 8.11 -3.34 11.77
C GLY A 148 8.17 -1.89 12.25
N LEU A 149 7.93 -1.69 13.54
CA LEU A 149 7.87 -0.39 14.19
C LEU A 149 8.95 -0.28 15.26
N VAL A 150 9.50 0.92 15.42
CA VAL A 150 10.48 1.24 16.46
C VAL A 150 9.95 2.42 17.28
N HIS A 151 9.97 2.28 18.59
CA HIS A 151 9.63 3.34 19.53
C HIS A 151 10.87 4.18 19.82
N GLU A 152 10.77 5.50 19.63
CA GLU A 152 11.79 6.43 20.10
C GLU A 152 11.53 6.69 21.59
N HIS A 153 12.33 6.10 22.47
CA HIS A 153 12.32 6.43 23.90
C HIS A 153 13.13 7.71 24.10
N HIS A 154 12.47 8.79 24.51
CA HIS A 154 13.12 9.98 25.03
C HIS A 154 13.11 9.92 26.55
N ASP A 155 14.29 9.76 27.16
CA ASP A 155 14.51 10.05 28.58
C ASP A 155 14.57 11.58 28.75
N ASP A 156 13.43 12.26 28.66
CA ASP A 156 13.33 13.65 29.11
C ASP A 156 12.52 13.70 30.40
N SER A 157 13.14 14.27 31.43
CA SER A 157 12.68 14.42 32.81
C SER A 157 11.40 15.27 33.00
N ASP A 158 10.72 15.64 31.93
CA ASP A 158 9.51 16.49 31.92
C ASP A 158 8.29 15.77 31.32
N ASN A 159 7.95 14.60 31.84
CA ASN A 159 6.61 13.98 31.92
C ASN A 159 5.64 14.08 30.71
N HIS A 160 6.13 14.28 29.49
CA HIS A 160 5.37 14.14 28.26
C HIS A 160 6.00 13.04 27.43
N GLU A 161 5.48 11.84 27.62
CA GLU A 161 5.85 10.63 26.86
C GLU A 161 5.43 10.81 25.39
N ILE A 162 6.24 11.51 24.60
CA ILE A 162 6.04 11.59 23.15
C ILE A 162 6.54 10.26 22.56
N ASN A 163 5.65 9.28 22.54
CA ASN A 163 5.85 8.00 21.85
C ASN A 163 5.90 8.24 20.32
N ALA A 164 7.02 8.72 19.80
CA ALA A 164 7.24 8.81 18.36
C ALA A 164 7.47 7.39 17.80
N ILE A 165 6.67 7.01 16.80
CA ILE A 165 6.79 5.72 16.11
C ILE A 165 7.57 5.94 14.82
N MET A 166 8.60 5.12 14.61
CA MET A 166 9.35 5.04 13.36
C MET A 166 9.03 3.72 12.65
N LEU A 167 8.93 3.76 11.32
CA LEU A 167 8.80 2.58 10.47
C LEU A 167 10.21 2.05 10.14
N LEU A 168 10.44 0.76 10.38
CA LEU A 168 11.66 0.08 9.97
C LEU A 168 11.47 -0.47 8.54
N GLN A 169 12.23 0.03 7.58
CA GLN A 169 12.06 -0.35 6.17
C GLN A 169 13.38 -0.83 5.55
N GLU A 170 13.27 -1.57 4.45
CA GLU A 170 14.42 -1.86 3.58
C GLU A 170 14.99 -0.58 2.96
N TYR A 171 16.30 -0.56 2.79
CA TYR A 171 17.01 0.57 2.18
C TYR A 171 17.21 0.34 0.68
N ALA A 172 16.80 1.33 -0.12
CA ALA A 172 17.06 1.39 -1.56
C ALA A 172 18.36 2.16 -1.84
N HIS A 173 19.48 1.45 -1.98
CA HIS A 173 20.80 2.06 -2.18
C HIS A 173 20.94 2.79 -3.53
N MET A 174 20.09 2.48 -4.53
CA MET A 174 20.10 3.14 -5.84
C MET A 174 19.21 4.40 -5.90
N GLY A 175 18.64 4.82 -4.76
CA GLY A 175 17.77 6.01 -4.70
C GLY A 175 16.41 5.81 -5.36
N SER A 176 15.79 6.91 -5.75
CA SER A 176 14.50 6.92 -6.45
C SER A 176 14.68 6.72 -7.96
N LEU A 177 13.59 6.37 -8.64
CA LEU A 177 13.55 6.31 -10.11
C LEU A 177 13.85 7.69 -10.71
N TYR A 178 13.45 8.77 -10.04
CA TYR A 178 13.82 10.13 -10.43
C TYR A 178 15.34 10.31 -10.44
N ASP A 179 16.02 9.94 -9.36
CA ASP A 179 17.48 10.07 -9.23
C ASP A 179 18.19 9.26 -10.34
N LEU A 180 17.77 8.01 -10.53
CA LEU A 180 18.32 7.13 -11.57
C LEU A 180 18.16 7.71 -12.98
N LEU A 181 17.04 8.35 -13.29
CA LEU A 181 16.80 8.94 -14.61
C LEU A 181 17.60 10.24 -14.83
N GLN A 182 17.81 11.03 -13.78
CA GLN A 182 18.58 12.28 -13.82
C GLN A 182 20.08 12.02 -13.97
N GLU A 183 20.61 11.01 -13.27
CA GLU A 183 22.04 10.66 -13.31
C GLU A 183 22.50 10.10 -14.67
N ARG A 184 21.57 9.52 -15.43
CA ARG A 184 21.87 8.88 -16.72
C ARG A 184 21.90 9.90 -17.84
N THR A 185 22.87 9.76 -18.76
CA THR A 185 22.97 10.61 -19.96
C THR A 185 21.98 10.22 -21.06
N LYS A 186 21.55 8.96 -21.08
CA LYS A 186 20.59 8.39 -22.02
C LYS A 186 19.37 7.87 -21.28
N LEU A 187 18.20 8.01 -21.90
CA LEU A 187 16.99 7.37 -21.44
C LEU A 187 17.17 5.84 -21.53
N PRO A 188 16.72 5.07 -20.52
CA PRO A 188 16.64 3.61 -20.65
C PRO A 188 15.82 3.21 -21.87
N ASP A 189 16.11 2.03 -22.43
CA ASP A 189 15.34 1.49 -23.55
C ASP A 189 13.85 1.36 -23.19
N GLU A 190 12.98 1.52 -24.18
CA GLU A 190 11.53 1.48 -23.96
C GLU A 190 11.07 0.19 -23.28
N LYS A 191 11.69 -0.96 -23.61
CA LYS A 191 11.44 -2.26 -22.96
C LYS A 191 11.76 -2.24 -21.46
N ILE A 192 12.80 -1.52 -21.06
CA ILE A 192 13.24 -1.36 -19.67
C ILE A 192 12.24 -0.49 -18.91
N LEU A 193 11.78 0.60 -19.52
CA LEU A 193 10.75 1.46 -18.93
C LEU A 193 9.43 0.72 -18.76
N ILE A 194 9.01 -0.08 -19.74
CA ILE A 194 7.78 -0.88 -19.64
C ILE A 194 7.87 -1.88 -18.49
N GLU A 195 8.99 -2.57 -18.32
CA GLU A 195 9.21 -3.48 -17.19
C GLU A 195 9.03 -2.75 -15.85
N ILE A 196 9.65 -1.56 -15.71
CA ILE A 196 9.47 -0.69 -14.53
C ILE A 196 8.00 -0.32 -14.33
N PHE A 197 7.29 0.09 -15.39
CA PHE A 197 5.88 0.47 -15.31
C PHE A 197 4.99 -0.69 -14.90
N LEU A 198 5.23 -1.90 -15.42
CA LEU A 198 4.48 -3.10 -15.06
C LEU A 198 4.64 -3.44 -13.59
N GLN A 199 5.85 -3.31 -13.02
CA GLN A 199 6.09 -3.51 -11.59
C GLN A 199 5.34 -2.49 -10.72
N ILE A 200 5.33 -1.21 -11.12
CA ILE A 200 4.59 -0.15 -10.43
C ILE A 200 3.08 -0.41 -10.51
N ILE A 201 2.57 -0.75 -11.69
CA ILE A 201 1.14 -1.05 -11.90
C ILE A 201 0.69 -2.26 -11.08
N ASP A 202 1.54 -3.28 -10.94
CA ASP A 202 1.26 -4.44 -10.09
C ASP A 202 1.09 -4.04 -8.62
N ALA A 203 2.02 -3.23 -8.09
CA ALA A 203 1.92 -2.65 -6.75
C ALA A 203 0.65 -1.80 -6.58
N MET A 204 0.35 -0.93 -7.55
CA MET A 204 -0.82 -0.06 -7.51
C MET A 204 -2.14 -0.82 -7.63
N SER A 205 -2.18 -1.91 -8.42
CA SER A 205 -3.32 -2.83 -8.48
C SER A 205 -3.58 -3.47 -7.11
N PHE A 206 -2.51 -3.90 -6.42
CA PHE A 206 -2.61 -4.45 -5.08
C PHE A 206 -3.10 -3.41 -4.06
N LEU A 207 -2.59 -2.18 -4.12
CA LEU A 207 -3.07 -1.08 -3.25
C LEU A 207 -4.55 -0.79 -3.50
N ALA A 208 -4.97 -0.65 -4.76
CA ALA A 208 -6.36 -0.42 -5.13
C ALA A 208 -7.29 -1.54 -4.62
N PHE A 209 -6.89 -2.80 -4.78
CA PHE A 209 -7.63 -3.96 -4.27
C PHE A 209 -7.81 -3.92 -2.74
N ASN A 210 -6.83 -3.38 -2.01
CA ASN A 210 -6.90 -3.18 -0.56
C ASN A 210 -7.55 -1.85 -0.18
N ASN A 211 -8.25 -1.18 -1.12
CA ASN A 211 -8.90 0.12 -0.94
C ASN A 211 -7.94 1.23 -0.49
N VAL A 212 -6.71 1.20 -1.01
CA VAL A 212 -5.67 2.19 -0.72
C VAL A 212 -5.44 3.03 -1.94
N VAL A 213 -5.55 4.35 -1.74
CA VAL A 213 -5.16 5.34 -2.73
C VAL A 213 -3.81 5.90 -2.31
N HIS A 214 -2.86 5.95 -3.23
CA HIS A 214 -1.54 6.50 -3.01
C HIS A 214 -1.61 8.01 -2.86
N GLY A 215 -2.24 8.70 -3.82
CA GLY A 215 -2.46 10.15 -3.80
C GLY A 215 -1.21 11.01 -4.03
N ASP A 216 -0.06 10.39 -4.32
CA ASP A 216 1.22 11.08 -4.60
C ASP A 216 2.14 10.19 -5.46
N LEU A 217 1.58 9.52 -6.46
CA LEU A 217 2.35 8.62 -7.32
C LEU A 217 3.21 9.44 -8.30
N ALA A 218 4.53 9.32 -8.19
CA ALA A 218 5.52 9.99 -9.03
C ALA A 218 6.87 9.24 -9.00
N CYS A 219 7.80 9.52 -9.92
CA CYS A 219 9.10 8.83 -9.97
C CYS A 219 9.92 8.99 -8.67
N ARG A 220 9.78 10.11 -7.95
CA ARG A 220 10.40 10.32 -6.63
C ARG A 220 9.94 9.33 -5.55
N ASN A 221 8.73 8.78 -5.71
CA ASN A 221 8.10 7.83 -4.77
C ASN A 221 8.16 6.38 -5.28
N VAL A 222 9.01 6.13 -6.27
CA VAL A 222 9.38 4.78 -6.73
C VAL A 222 10.86 4.59 -6.43
N LEU A 223 11.22 3.63 -5.59
CA LEU A 223 12.59 3.35 -5.22
C LEU A 223 13.18 2.21 -6.05
N VAL A 224 14.45 2.35 -6.43
CA VAL A 224 15.18 1.37 -7.23
C VAL A 224 16.03 0.50 -6.32
N PHE A 225 15.82 -0.82 -6.38
CA PHE A 225 16.58 -1.80 -5.60
C PHE A 225 17.60 -2.55 -6.43
N ARG A 226 17.26 -2.80 -7.70
CA ARG A 226 18.17 -3.36 -8.70
C ARG A 226 17.86 -2.74 -10.05
N PHE A 227 18.88 -2.46 -10.83
CA PHE A 227 18.74 -1.96 -12.19
C PHE A 227 19.82 -2.57 -13.07
N ASP A 228 19.38 -3.27 -14.11
CA ASP A 228 20.23 -3.91 -15.09
C ASP A 228 19.61 -3.67 -16.47
N GLU A 229 20.21 -2.74 -17.21
CA GLU A 229 19.73 -2.34 -18.53
C GLU A 229 19.84 -3.46 -19.58
N THR A 230 20.67 -4.48 -19.31
CA THR A 230 20.88 -5.61 -20.22
C THR A 230 19.94 -6.79 -19.93
N ASN A 231 19.35 -6.82 -18.73
CA ASN A 231 18.46 -7.89 -18.30
C ASN A 231 17.26 -7.32 -17.54
N PRO A 232 16.12 -7.08 -18.23
CA PRO A 232 14.91 -6.55 -17.61
C PRO A 232 14.46 -7.33 -16.36
N ARG A 233 14.69 -8.65 -16.32
CA ARG A 233 14.31 -9.50 -15.17
C ARG A 233 15.12 -9.23 -13.90
N ASN A 234 16.24 -8.52 -14.02
CA ASN A 234 17.09 -8.12 -12.89
C ASN A 234 16.82 -6.67 -12.46
N ILE A 235 15.74 -6.06 -12.94
CA ILE A 235 15.24 -4.77 -12.47
C ILE A 235 14.25 -5.02 -11.33
N ILE A 236 14.42 -4.31 -10.22
CA ILE A 236 13.43 -4.27 -9.14
C ILE A 236 13.20 -2.81 -8.76
N VAL A 237 11.96 -2.36 -8.97
CA VAL A 237 11.45 -1.11 -8.42
C VAL A 237 10.34 -1.38 -7.41
N LYS A 238 10.19 -0.49 -6.44
CA LYS A 238 9.16 -0.59 -5.41
C LYS A 238 8.53 0.76 -5.10
N VAL A 239 7.21 0.78 -4.95
CA VAL A 239 6.44 1.96 -4.55
C VAL A 239 6.60 2.21 -3.04
N THR A 240 6.80 3.48 -2.66
CA THR A 240 6.88 3.94 -1.27
C THR A 240 5.89 5.07 -1.00
N ASP A 241 5.73 5.48 0.26
CA ASP A 241 4.96 6.66 0.66
C ASP A 241 3.45 6.63 0.32
N PHE A 242 2.91 5.45 0.02
CA PHE A 242 1.49 5.26 -0.23
C PHE A 242 0.65 5.57 1.02
N GLY A 243 -0.56 6.07 0.80
CA GLY A 243 -1.54 6.26 1.86
C GLY A 243 -1.21 7.36 2.86
N LEU A 244 -0.02 7.98 2.83
CA LEU A 244 0.43 9.01 3.77
C LEU A 244 -0.29 10.37 3.61
N SER A 245 -1.13 10.53 2.59
CA SER A 245 -1.89 11.76 2.35
C SER A 245 -3.16 11.81 3.21
N ARG A 246 -3.50 12.99 3.75
CA ARG A 246 -4.68 13.21 4.62
C ARG A 246 -6.03 12.80 4.02
N HIS A 247 -6.08 12.65 2.70
CA HIS A 247 -7.29 12.28 1.95
C HIS A 247 -7.45 10.77 1.80
N SER A 248 -6.44 9.99 2.19
CA SER A 248 -6.60 8.57 2.40
C SER A 248 -7.59 8.33 3.54
N LYS A 249 -8.57 7.43 3.34
CA LYS A 249 -9.57 7.02 4.35
C LYS A 249 -8.93 6.58 5.68
N LEU A 250 -7.66 6.18 5.65
CA LEU A 250 -6.85 5.83 6.82
C LEU A 250 -6.59 7.02 7.76
N TYR A 251 -6.48 8.23 7.22
CA TYR A 251 -6.15 9.47 7.93
C TYR A 251 -7.36 10.37 8.19
N SER A 252 -8.44 10.26 7.40
CA SER A 252 -9.65 11.09 7.53
C SER A 252 -10.46 10.83 8.81
N LEU A 253 -10.12 9.81 9.59
CA LEU A 253 -10.87 9.41 10.79
C LEU A 253 -10.40 10.07 12.11
N THR A 254 -9.41 10.97 12.09
CA THR A 254 -8.85 11.54 13.34
C THR A 254 -8.96 13.07 13.42
N PRO A 255 -9.88 13.61 14.25
CA PRO A 255 -9.94 15.05 14.54
C PRO A 255 -8.62 15.54 15.18
N GLY A 256 -8.09 16.68 14.71
CA GLY A 256 -6.91 17.32 15.31
C GLY A 256 -5.54 16.83 14.80
N ALA A 257 -5.47 16.19 13.63
CA ALA A 257 -4.21 15.86 12.97
C ALA A 257 -3.39 17.14 12.64
N ALA A 258 -2.10 17.13 12.96
CA ALA A 258 -1.20 18.26 12.72
C ALA A 258 -1.05 18.53 11.21
N LYS A 259 -0.85 19.80 10.83
CA LYS A 259 -0.45 20.16 9.46
C LYS A 259 0.97 19.61 9.23
N THR A 260 1.14 18.66 8.33
CA THR A 260 2.42 18.10 7.84
C THR A 260 2.56 18.43 6.34
N THR A 261 3.76 18.35 5.75
CA THR A 261 3.94 18.49 4.28
C THR A 261 3.32 17.35 3.49
N LEU A 262 3.04 16.22 4.13
CA LEU A 262 2.26 15.10 3.59
C LEU A 262 0.79 15.47 3.28
N ASN A 263 0.38 16.71 3.59
CA ASN A 263 -0.94 17.26 3.31
C ASN A 263 -0.99 18.15 2.06
N ILE A 264 0.11 18.26 1.32
CA ILE A 264 0.20 19.10 0.14
C ILE A 264 -0.18 18.25 -1.08
N VAL A 265 -1.16 18.71 -1.84
CA VAL A 265 -1.53 18.07 -3.11
C VAL A 265 -0.36 18.24 -4.09
N PRO A 266 0.14 17.17 -4.72
CA PRO A 266 1.18 17.27 -5.73
C PRO A 266 0.57 17.79 -7.04
N ILE A 267 0.32 19.10 -7.12
CA ILE A 267 -0.52 19.75 -8.16
C ILE A 267 -0.20 19.25 -9.57
N ARG A 268 1.08 19.15 -9.91
CA ARG A 268 1.56 18.79 -11.27
C ARG A 268 1.37 17.32 -11.64
N TYR A 269 0.96 16.48 -10.69
CA TYR A 269 0.71 15.04 -10.84
C TYR A 269 -0.75 14.66 -10.60
N ALA A 270 -1.53 15.56 -10.00
CA ALA A 270 -2.88 15.30 -9.55
C ALA A 270 -3.89 15.33 -10.71
N ALA A 271 -4.90 14.48 -10.59
CA ALA A 271 -6.02 14.40 -11.52
C ALA A 271 -6.94 15.63 -11.44
N PRO A 272 -7.69 15.99 -12.50
CA PRO A 272 -8.53 17.19 -12.53
C PRO A 272 -9.58 17.23 -11.39
N GLU A 273 -10.16 16.10 -11.02
CA GLU A 273 -11.13 16.00 -9.90
C GLU A 273 -10.50 16.30 -8.53
N ILE A 274 -9.20 16.03 -8.37
CA ILE A 274 -8.46 16.33 -7.14
C ILE A 274 -8.10 17.83 -7.07
N LEU A 275 -7.98 18.48 -8.23
CA LEU A 275 -7.66 19.90 -8.35
C LEU A 275 -8.91 20.79 -8.39
N ALA A 276 -10.10 20.20 -8.39
CA ALA A 276 -11.36 20.94 -8.40
C ALA A 276 -11.53 21.75 -7.11
N VAL A 277 -12.18 22.92 -7.22
CA VAL A 277 -12.41 23.84 -6.09
C VAL A 277 -13.18 23.17 -4.94
N ASN A 278 -14.02 22.19 -5.26
CA ASN A 278 -14.87 21.45 -4.33
C ASN A 278 -14.38 20.02 -4.08
N ALA A 279 -13.11 19.70 -4.37
CA ALA A 279 -12.56 18.37 -4.16
C ALA A 279 -12.70 17.91 -2.71
N THR A 280 -13.08 16.65 -2.54
CA THR A 280 -13.32 15.98 -1.28
C THR A 280 -12.41 14.76 -1.14
N PRO A 281 -12.25 14.19 0.08
CA PRO A 281 -11.51 12.94 0.25
C PRO A 281 -12.06 11.77 -0.59
N ASP A 282 -13.34 11.76 -0.95
CA ASP A 282 -13.96 10.69 -1.74
C ASP A 282 -13.60 10.76 -3.23
N ASP A 283 -13.07 11.90 -3.71
CA ASP A 283 -12.58 12.05 -5.08
C ASP A 283 -11.23 11.33 -5.29
N TYR A 284 -10.51 11.04 -4.20
CA TYR A 284 -9.32 10.19 -4.21
C TYR A 284 -9.73 8.74 -4.38
N THR A 285 -9.40 8.19 -5.55
CA THR A 285 -9.79 6.84 -5.97
C THR A 285 -8.65 6.15 -6.71
N GLU A 286 -8.83 4.87 -7.04
CA GLU A 286 -7.94 4.20 -8.00
C GLU A 286 -7.76 5.03 -9.29
N LYS A 287 -8.84 5.66 -9.77
CA LYS A 287 -8.83 6.40 -11.04
C LYS A 287 -8.04 7.70 -10.97
N SER A 288 -7.95 8.34 -9.79
CA SER A 288 -7.05 9.48 -9.60
C SER A 288 -5.58 9.04 -9.61
N ASP A 289 -5.27 7.87 -9.02
CA ASP A 289 -3.92 7.31 -9.08
C ASP A 289 -3.55 6.83 -10.49
N VAL A 290 -4.50 6.31 -11.28
CA VAL A 290 -4.27 5.96 -12.69
C VAL A 290 -3.85 7.19 -13.50
N TYR A 291 -4.46 8.34 -13.25
CA TYR A 291 -4.03 9.60 -13.88
C TYR A 291 -2.59 9.94 -13.50
N SER A 292 -2.25 9.89 -12.21
CA SER A 292 -0.89 10.12 -11.72
C SER A 292 0.11 9.10 -12.27
N MET A 293 -0.30 7.85 -12.51
CA MET A 293 0.53 6.84 -13.19
C MET A 293 0.86 7.27 -14.63
N GLY A 294 -0.09 7.85 -15.37
CA GLY A 294 0.18 8.45 -16.68
C GLY A 294 1.22 9.56 -16.61
N VAL A 295 1.10 10.45 -15.62
CA VAL A 295 2.08 11.52 -15.38
C VAL A 295 3.46 10.94 -15.01
N LEU A 296 3.52 9.89 -14.20
CA LEU A 296 4.75 9.18 -13.87
C LEU A 296 5.40 8.58 -15.11
N MET A 297 4.64 7.92 -15.99
CA MET A 297 5.17 7.41 -17.26
C MET A 297 5.74 8.55 -18.11
N TRP A 298 5.03 9.68 -18.21
CA TRP A 298 5.51 10.88 -18.92
C TRP A 298 6.82 11.41 -18.33
N GLU A 299 6.89 11.52 -16.99
CA GLU A 299 8.07 11.96 -16.24
C GLU A 299 9.26 11.03 -16.54
N ALA A 300 9.03 9.72 -16.55
CA ALA A 300 10.05 8.72 -16.86
C ALA A 300 10.60 8.88 -18.29
N TYR A 301 9.73 8.96 -19.30
CA TYR A 301 10.13 9.20 -20.70
C TYR A 301 10.81 10.56 -20.91
N SER A 302 10.51 11.53 -20.05
CA SER A 302 11.11 12.87 -20.06
C SER A 302 12.33 12.97 -19.15
N ARG A 303 12.90 11.83 -18.71
CA ARG A 303 14.11 11.76 -17.85
C ARG A 303 13.96 12.55 -16.56
N GLY A 304 12.82 12.46 -15.89
CA GLY A 304 12.57 13.14 -14.62
C GLY A 304 12.32 14.65 -14.76
N MET A 305 11.96 15.15 -15.94
CA MET A 305 11.48 16.53 -16.06
C MET A 305 10.22 16.72 -15.21
N ILE A 306 10.13 17.88 -14.53
CA ILE A 306 8.93 18.26 -13.79
C ILE A 306 7.76 18.40 -14.80
N PRO A 307 6.60 17.75 -14.56
CA PRO A 307 5.43 17.94 -15.40
C PRO A 307 5.01 19.40 -15.45
N TRP A 308 4.65 19.89 -16.64
CA TRP A 308 4.30 21.29 -16.88
C TRP A 308 5.42 22.28 -16.54
N ALA A 309 6.70 21.88 -16.58
CA ALA A 309 7.84 22.74 -16.23
C ALA A 309 7.91 24.10 -16.97
N LYS A 310 7.25 24.23 -18.12
CA LYS A 310 7.15 25.50 -18.87
C LYS A 310 6.17 26.50 -18.25
N ILE A 311 5.33 26.05 -17.32
CA ILE A 311 4.35 26.86 -16.61
C ILE A 311 4.86 27.11 -15.20
N GLU A 312 5.15 28.37 -14.87
CA GLU A 312 5.72 28.75 -13.57
C GLU A 312 4.68 28.66 -12.44
N SER A 313 3.43 29.07 -12.69
CA SER A 313 2.38 29.15 -11.67
C SER A 313 1.60 27.84 -11.55
N ASP A 314 1.51 27.28 -10.35
CA ASP A 314 0.68 26.09 -10.09
C ASP A 314 -0.81 26.35 -10.31
N ASN A 315 -1.31 27.58 -10.11
CA ASN A 315 -2.69 27.93 -10.44
C ASN A 315 -2.97 27.84 -11.95
N GLU A 316 -1.96 28.16 -12.76
CA GLU A 316 -2.07 28.03 -14.21
C GLU A 316 -2.05 26.56 -14.62
N VAL A 317 -1.22 25.72 -13.96
CA VAL A 317 -1.26 24.26 -14.16
C VAL A 317 -2.64 23.69 -13.81
N ILE A 318 -3.23 24.10 -12.68
CA ILE A 318 -4.58 23.69 -12.30
C ILE A 318 -5.58 24.03 -13.40
N ARG A 319 -5.51 25.25 -13.96
CA ARG A 319 -6.38 25.68 -15.06
C ARG A 319 -6.22 24.81 -16.31
N CYS A 320 -4.99 24.57 -16.77
CA CYS A 320 -4.72 23.73 -17.92
C CYS A 320 -5.27 22.30 -17.72
N VAL A 321 -4.96 21.68 -16.58
CA VAL A 321 -5.39 20.30 -16.28
C VAL A 321 -6.91 20.20 -16.19
N THR A 322 -7.57 21.13 -15.50
CA THR A 322 -9.04 21.13 -15.35
C THR A 322 -9.78 21.44 -16.66
N ASN A 323 -9.14 22.15 -17.59
CA ASN A 323 -9.65 22.36 -18.95
C ASN A 323 -9.38 21.19 -19.92
N GLY A 324 -8.73 20.12 -19.46
CA GLY A 324 -8.43 18.94 -20.27
C GLY A 324 -7.22 19.09 -21.20
N GLU A 325 -6.35 20.07 -20.95
CA GLU A 325 -5.07 20.16 -21.65
C GLU A 325 -4.16 19.01 -21.22
N LEU A 326 -3.39 18.47 -22.18
CA LEU A 326 -2.48 17.35 -21.94
C LEU A 326 -1.02 17.81 -22.06
N LEU A 327 -0.14 17.09 -21.36
CA LEU A 327 1.31 17.23 -21.56
C LEU A 327 1.68 16.91 -23.03
N SER A 328 2.81 17.44 -23.49
CA SER A 328 3.30 17.13 -24.84
C SER A 328 3.97 15.77 -24.89
N LYS A 329 3.75 15.00 -25.97
CA LYS A 329 4.40 13.69 -26.20
C LYS A 329 5.94 13.78 -26.08
N PRO A 330 6.58 12.98 -25.22
CA PRO A 330 8.04 12.89 -25.18
C PRO A 330 8.61 12.33 -26.48
N SER A 331 9.74 12.86 -26.95
CA SER A 331 10.31 12.53 -28.27
C SER A 331 10.72 11.07 -28.44
N LYS A 332 11.03 10.37 -27.34
CA LYS A 332 11.44 8.96 -27.33
C LYS A 332 10.30 7.98 -27.01
N CYS A 333 9.11 8.49 -26.71
CA CYS A 333 7.93 7.67 -26.47
C CYS A 333 7.32 7.25 -27.81
N SER A 334 7.04 5.96 -28.02
CA SER A 334 6.35 5.52 -29.25
C SER A 334 4.88 5.96 -29.27
N ASP A 335 4.28 6.05 -30.46
CA ASP A 335 2.86 6.45 -30.60
C ASP A 335 1.90 5.50 -29.87
N VAL A 336 2.27 4.22 -29.81
CA VAL A 336 1.49 3.18 -29.15
C VAL A 336 1.42 3.43 -27.65
N TYR A 337 2.55 3.60 -26.97
CA TYR A 337 2.56 3.86 -25.52
C TYR A 337 2.07 5.27 -25.19
N TRP A 338 2.29 6.25 -26.08
CA TRP A 338 1.68 7.57 -25.95
C TRP A 338 0.16 7.51 -25.95
N SER A 339 -0.45 6.72 -26.85
CA SER A 339 -1.90 6.52 -26.88
C SER A 339 -2.42 5.90 -25.57
N ILE A 340 -1.70 4.92 -25.01
CA ILE A 340 -2.04 4.32 -23.72
C ILE A 340 -1.94 5.34 -22.59
N MET A 341 -0.88 6.15 -22.57
CA MET A 341 -0.70 7.23 -21.60
C MET A 341 -1.86 8.22 -21.67
N CYS A 342 -2.26 8.67 -22.86
CA CYS A 342 -3.41 9.57 -23.03
C CYS A 342 -4.73 8.99 -22.48
N LYS A 343 -4.96 7.67 -22.55
CA LYS A 343 -6.15 7.03 -21.95
C LYS A 343 -6.20 7.19 -20.43
N THR A 344 -5.04 7.27 -19.76
CA THR A 344 -4.99 7.52 -18.31
C THR A 344 -5.37 8.95 -17.95
N TRP A 345 -5.35 9.87 -18.92
CA TRP A 345 -5.69 11.29 -18.75
C TRP A 345 -7.08 11.68 -19.25
N SER A 346 -7.98 10.72 -19.45
CA SER A 346 -9.38 11.03 -19.71
C SER A 346 -9.95 11.94 -18.61
N THR A 347 -10.66 12.99 -19.02
CA THR A 347 -11.19 14.01 -18.11
C THR A 347 -12.09 13.40 -17.03
N LEU A 348 -13.00 12.50 -17.44
CA LEU A 348 -13.87 11.79 -16.51
C LEU A 348 -13.15 10.56 -15.93
N PRO A 349 -13.10 10.39 -14.59
CA PRO A 349 -12.40 9.27 -13.96
C PRO A 349 -12.85 7.89 -14.44
N ARG A 350 -14.15 7.72 -14.72
CA ARG A 350 -14.73 6.45 -15.19
C ARG A 350 -14.24 6.00 -16.56
N ASP A 351 -13.76 6.94 -17.39
CA ASP A 351 -13.30 6.66 -18.75
C ASP A 351 -11.81 6.25 -18.77
N ARG A 352 -11.11 6.45 -17.65
CA ARG A 352 -9.73 5.97 -17.47
C ARG A 352 -9.74 4.46 -17.24
N PRO A 353 -8.73 3.71 -17.72
CA PRO A 353 -8.60 2.29 -17.39
C PRO A 353 -8.41 2.10 -15.88
N SER A 354 -8.71 0.91 -15.36
CA SER A 354 -8.20 0.43 -14.07
C SER A 354 -6.72 0.10 -14.19
N PHE A 355 -6.02 -0.11 -13.06
CA PHE A 355 -4.64 -0.59 -13.12
C PHE A 355 -4.53 -1.96 -13.79
N ALA A 356 -5.52 -2.85 -13.58
CA ALA A 356 -5.56 -4.16 -14.24
C ALA A 356 -5.69 -4.03 -15.77
N GLU A 357 -6.58 -3.15 -16.25
CA GLU A 357 -6.73 -2.88 -17.69
C GLU A 357 -5.49 -2.20 -18.27
N LEU A 358 -4.89 -1.25 -17.54
CA LEU A 358 -3.66 -0.58 -17.95
C LEU A 358 -2.50 -1.58 -18.08
N LYS A 359 -2.38 -2.54 -17.16
CA LYS A 359 -1.42 -3.64 -17.24
C LYS A 359 -1.60 -4.44 -18.52
N HIS A 360 -2.84 -4.84 -18.83
CA HIS A 360 -3.16 -5.59 -20.05
C HIS A 360 -2.78 -4.79 -21.31
N LEU A 361 -3.14 -3.51 -21.36
CA LEU A 361 -2.82 -2.62 -22.48
C LEU A 361 -1.31 -2.53 -22.71
N LEU A 362 -0.48 -2.39 -21.67
CA LEU A 362 0.97 -2.34 -21.83
C LEU A 362 1.57 -3.69 -22.26
N MET A 363 1.10 -4.79 -21.68
CA MET A 363 1.62 -6.13 -21.98
C MET A 363 1.33 -6.54 -23.43
N GLU A 364 0.13 -6.29 -23.94
CA GLU A 364 -0.25 -6.61 -25.32
C GLU A 364 0.72 -5.98 -26.33
N GLN A 365 1.10 -4.72 -26.10
CA GLN A 365 2.04 -4.01 -26.97
C GLN A 365 3.49 -4.49 -26.80
N HIS A 366 3.86 -4.91 -25.59
CA HIS A 366 5.17 -5.49 -25.32
C HIS A 366 5.40 -6.83 -26.06
N TYR A 367 4.36 -7.69 -26.13
CA TYR A 367 4.41 -8.94 -26.88
C TYR A 367 4.42 -8.71 -28.40
N ASN A 368 3.62 -7.78 -28.90
CA ASN A 368 3.55 -7.45 -30.33
C ASN A 368 4.87 -6.87 -30.86
N SER A 369 5.57 -6.06 -30.06
CA SER A 369 6.90 -5.50 -30.39
C SER A 369 8.06 -6.48 -30.23
N SER A 370 7.82 -7.65 -29.64
CA SER A 370 8.84 -8.71 -29.42
C SER A 370 8.71 -9.88 -30.40
N SER A 371 7.67 -9.89 -31.23
CA SER A 371 7.48 -10.89 -32.28
C SER A 371 8.30 -10.50 -33.52
N PRO A 372 9.06 -11.43 -34.15
CA PRO A 372 9.77 -11.12 -35.39
C PRO A 372 8.76 -10.75 -36.48
N PRO A 373 9.11 -9.82 -37.40
CA PRO A 373 8.20 -9.47 -38.49
C PRO A 373 7.89 -10.73 -39.29
N SER A 374 6.60 -11.02 -39.44
CA SER A 374 6.11 -12.08 -40.31
C SER A 374 6.65 -11.83 -41.72
N THR A 375 7.56 -12.69 -42.16
CA THR A 375 8.08 -12.71 -43.54
C THR A 375 6.92 -13.07 -44.47
N ASN A 376 6.44 -12.08 -45.22
CA ASN A 376 5.64 -12.33 -46.43
C ASN A 376 6.55 -12.73 -47.59
#